data_AF-A0A9E3A3X8-F1
#
_entry.id   AF-A0A9E3A3X8-F1
#
_cell.length_a   1.000
_cell.length_b   1.000
_cell.length_c   1.000
_cell.angle_alpha   90.00
_cell.angle_beta   90.00
_cell.angle_gamma   90.00
#
_symmetry.space_group_name_H-M   'P 1'
#
loop_
_entity.id
_entity.type
_entity.pdbx_description
1 polymer ?
#
loop_
_entity_poly.entity_id
_entity_poly.type
_entity_poly.pdbx_seq_one_letter_code
_entity_poly.pdbx_strand_id
1 'polypeptide(L)'
;DLIVRLLNEVPGVTCRVPGGAFYAWPNVTEACRRIGAADSEEFRKRLLNEAGVAVLADIHFGSRVPGEGQHVRFSYAASNKAIEAGVQRMADFIKKNTRKAA
;
A
#
# COMPACT_ATOMS: atom_id res chain seq x y z
N ASP A 1 -2.13 -11.47 11.25
CA ASP A 1 -1.05 -12.26 10.60
C ASP A 1 -1.11 -12.24 9.08
N LEU A 2 -2.19 -12.72 8.45
CA LEU A 2 -2.27 -12.86 6.98
C LEU A 2 -1.95 -11.57 6.20
N ILE A 3 -2.70 -10.48 6.45
CA ILE A 3 -2.52 -9.21 5.72
C ILE A 3 -1.11 -8.64 5.86
N VAL A 4 -0.53 -8.68 7.06
CA VAL A 4 0.82 -8.13 7.33
C VAL A 4 1.88 -8.95 6.59
N ARG A 5 1.77 -10.28 6.61
CA ARG A 5 2.66 -11.17 5.86
C ARG A 5 2.60 -10.86 4.37
N LEU A 6 1.40 -10.85 3.78
CA LEU A 6 1.20 -10.60 2.36
C LEU A 6 1.71 -9.21 1.95
N LEU A 7 1.42 -8.15 2.74
CA LEU A 7 1.90 -6.80 2.45
C LEU A 7 3.43 -6.72 2.45
N ASN A 8 4.11 -7.43 3.36
CA ASN A 8 5.58 -7.48 3.41
C ASN A 8 6.20 -8.29 2.26
N GLU A 9 5.44 -9.15 1.58
CA GLU A 9 5.87 -9.85 0.37
C GLU A 9 5.76 -8.94 -0.88
N VAL A 10 5.07 -7.79 -0.79
CA VAL A 10 4.92 -6.85 -1.91
C VAL A 10 6.18 -5.99 -2.09
N PRO A 11 6.75 -5.91 -3.32
CA PRO A 11 7.95 -5.10 -3.57
C PRO A 11 7.77 -3.63 -3.19
N GLY A 12 8.66 -3.12 -2.33
CA GLY A 12 8.65 -1.72 -1.91
C GLY A 12 7.59 -1.36 -0.86
N VAL A 13 6.98 -2.36 -0.24
CA VAL A 13 6.02 -2.20 0.85
C VAL A 13 6.61 -2.83 2.11
N THR A 14 6.47 -2.14 3.24
CA THR A 14 6.77 -2.71 4.57
C THR A 14 5.61 -2.45 5.51
N CYS A 15 5.25 -3.43 6.33
CA CYS A 15 4.11 -3.33 7.24
C CYS A 15 4.52 -3.86 8.62
N ARG A 16 4.42 -3.00 9.63
CA ARG A 16 4.53 -3.41 11.04
C ARG A 16 3.27 -4.17 11.46
N VAL A 17 3.41 -5.04 12.46
CA VAL A 17 2.27 -5.72 13.07
C VAL A 17 1.46 -4.69 13.87
N PRO A 18 0.17 -4.49 13.58
CA PRO A 18 -0.67 -3.57 14.36
C PRO A 18 -0.90 -4.10 15.79
N GLY A 19 -0.98 -3.20 16.76
CA GLY A 19 -1.31 -3.54 18.16
C GLY A 19 -2.78 -3.86 18.42
N GLY A 20 -3.66 -3.68 17.42
CA GLY A 20 -5.10 -3.92 17.53
C GLY A 20 -5.90 -3.36 16.34
N ALA A 21 -7.23 -3.26 16.52
CA ALA A 21 -8.21 -2.86 15.50
C ALA A 21 -8.22 -3.79 14.27
N PHE A 22 -8.79 -3.32 13.15
CA PHE A 22 -8.91 -4.07 11.89
C PHE A 22 -8.25 -3.35 10.70
N TYR A 23 -7.23 -2.52 10.99
CA TYR A 23 -6.49 -1.75 9.99
C TYR A 23 -4.99 -2.05 10.03
N ALA A 24 -4.39 -2.14 8.84
CA ALA A 24 -2.95 -2.20 8.65
C ALA A 24 -2.45 -0.87 8.07
N TRP A 25 -1.22 -0.49 8.43
CA TRP A 25 -0.60 0.79 8.07
C TRP A 25 0.76 0.56 7.38
N PRO A 26 0.78 -0.03 6.17
CA PRO A 26 2.02 -0.22 5.43
C PRO A 26 2.66 1.09 5.00
N ASN A 27 3.98 1.14 5.09
CA ASN A 27 4.81 2.14 4.43
C ASN A 27 5.01 1.73 2.97
N VAL A 28 4.69 2.66 2.06
CA VAL A 28 4.73 2.50 0.61
C VAL A 28 5.73 3.44 -0.05
N THR A 29 6.66 4.04 0.72
CA THR A 29 7.62 5.03 0.21
C THR A 29 8.44 4.49 -0.97
N GLU A 30 8.95 3.27 -0.83
CA GLU A 30 9.73 2.61 -1.89
C GLU A 30 8.84 2.21 -3.07
N ALA A 31 7.60 1.78 -2.83
CA ALA A 31 6.63 1.53 -3.89
C ALA A 31 6.31 2.80 -4.70
N CYS A 32 6.10 3.95 -4.04
CA CYS A 32 5.94 5.25 -4.71
C CYS A 32 7.14 5.56 -5.61
N ARG A 33 8.36 5.41 -5.09
CA ARG A 33 9.60 5.62 -5.88
C ARG A 33 9.66 4.72 -7.10
N ARG A 34 9.36 3.43 -6.94
CA ARG A 34 9.39 2.43 -8.03
C ARG A 34 8.44 2.76 -9.16
N ILE A 35 7.20 3.11 -8.84
CA ILE A 35 6.18 3.42 -9.85
C ILE A 35 6.22 4.86 -10.32
N GLY A 36 7.06 5.69 -9.69
CA GLY A 36 7.19 7.09 -10.01
C GLY A 36 6.06 7.99 -9.52
N ALA A 37 5.36 7.59 -8.46
CA ALA A 37 4.36 8.44 -7.80
C ALA A 37 5.06 9.43 -6.86
N ALA A 38 4.60 10.68 -6.84
CA ALA A 38 5.15 11.72 -5.99
C ALA A 38 4.96 11.41 -4.50
N ASP A 39 3.83 10.81 -4.13
CA ASP A 39 3.48 10.52 -2.73
C ASP A 39 2.40 9.42 -2.59
N SER A 40 1.97 9.14 -1.35
CA SER A 40 0.94 8.14 -1.03
C SER A 40 -0.43 8.45 -1.65
N GLU A 41 -0.75 9.73 -1.90
CA GLU A 41 -2.03 10.12 -2.46
C GLU A 41 -2.09 9.89 -3.96
N GLU A 42 -1.00 10.20 -4.68
CA GLU A 42 -0.88 9.80 -6.08
C GLU A 42 -0.87 8.27 -6.22
N PHE A 43 -0.10 7.57 -5.37
CA PHE A 43 -0.10 6.11 -5.33
C PHE A 43 -1.51 5.55 -5.13
N ARG A 44 -2.27 6.06 -4.15
CA ARG A 44 -3.65 5.66 -3.86
C ARG A 44 -4.56 5.83 -5.08
N LYS A 45 -4.51 6.99 -5.74
CA LYS A 45 -5.35 7.27 -6.93
C LYS A 45 -5.05 6.29 -8.06
N ARG A 46 -3.76 6.05 -8.33
CA ARG A 46 -3.32 5.12 -9.38
C ARG A 46 -3.68 3.68 -9.06
N LEU A 47 -3.47 3.25 -7.82
CA LEU A 47 -3.83 1.91 -7.37
C LEU A 47 -5.34 1.63 -7.53
N LEU A 48 -6.18 2.63 -7.24
CA LEU A 48 -7.62 2.54 -7.49
C LEU A 48 -7.93 2.45 -8.99
N ASN A 49 -7.42 3.38 -9.79
CA ASN A 49 -7.82 3.51 -11.19
C ASN A 49 -7.24 2.42 -12.09
N GLU A 50 -6.02 1.94 -11.81
CA GLU A 50 -5.31 0.97 -12.65
C GLU A 50 -5.48 -0.47 -12.19
N ALA A 51 -5.76 -0.70 -10.90
CA ALA A 51 -5.84 -2.05 -10.32
C ALA A 51 -7.13 -2.32 -9.54
N GLY A 52 -8.02 -1.33 -9.40
CA GLY A 52 -9.30 -1.52 -8.71
C GLY A 52 -9.15 -1.82 -7.22
N VAL A 53 -8.10 -1.30 -6.57
CA VAL A 53 -7.87 -1.47 -5.13
C VAL A 53 -8.03 -0.13 -4.43
N ALA A 54 -9.11 0.01 -3.64
CA ALA A 54 -9.42 1.21 -2.89
C ALA A 54 -8.72 1.20 -1.52
N VAL A 55 -7.91 2.22 -1.25
CA VAL A 55 -7.25 2.48 0.05
C VAL A 55 -7.35 3.96 0.40
N LEU A 56 -6.90 4.34 1.61
CA LEU A 56 -6.79 5.73 2.04
C LEU A 56 -5.31 6.08 2.25
N ALA A 57 -4.89 7.27 1.82
CA ALA A 57 -3.54 7.79 2.04
C ALA A 57 -3.39 8.40 3.44
N ASP A 58 -2.15 8.54 3.91
CA ASP A 58 -1.81 9.16 5.20
C ASP A 58 -2.47 10.52 5.44
N ILE A 59 -2.52 11.38 4.41
CA ILE A 59 -3.13 12.71 4.49
C ILE A 59 -4.62 12.70 4.88
N HIS A 60 -5.31 11.57 4.78
CA HIS A 60 -6.70 11.44 5.21
C HIS A 60 -6.85 11.24 6.73
N PHE A 61 -5.73 11.13 7.46
CA PHE A 61 -5.69 10.88 8.91
C PHE A 61 -5.04 12.03 9.69
N GLY A 62 -4.78 13.15 9.01
CA GLY A 62 -4.10 14.31 9.57
C GLY A 62 -2.88 14.71 8.75
N SER A 63 -2.10 15.64 9.29
CA SER A 63 -0.86 16.08 8.66
C SER A 63 0.18 14.95 8.68
N ARG A 64 0.96 14.85 7.59
CA ARG A 64 2.08 13.92 7.52
C ARG A 64 3.09 14.23 8.63
N VAL A 65 3.57 13.17 9.29
CA VAL A 65 4.65 13.27 10.27
C VAL A 65 5.99 13.25 9.51
N PRO A 66 6.83 14.30 9.64
CA PRO A 66 8.14 14.32 8.98
C PRO A 66 8.98 13.09 9.36
N GLY A 67 9.62 12.48 8.35
CA GLY A 67 10.49 11.32 8.55
C GLY A 67 9.78 9.95 8.61
N GLU A 68 8.45 9.90 8.68
CA GLU A 68 7.74 8.61 8.67
C GLU A 68 7.60 8.01 7.26
N GLY A 69 7.75 8.82 6.20
CA GLY A 69 7.56 8.38 4.82
C GLY A 69 6.08 8.39 4.39
N GLN A 70 5.78 7.63 3.35
CA GLN A 70 4.47 7.56 2.70
C GLN A 70 3.70 6.33 3.17
N HIS A 71 2.46 6.50 3.63
CA HIS A 71 1.64 5.39 4.11
C HIS A 71 0.25 5.37 3.49
N VAL A 72 -0.32 4.16 3.44
CA VAL A 72 -1.73 3.94 3.11
C VAL A 72 -2.37 3.02 4.15
N ARG A 73 -3.68 3.14 4.33
CA ARG A 73 -4.47 2.29 5.24
C ARG A 73 -5.16 1.17 4.48
N PHE A 74 -4.92 -0.06 4.92
CA PHE A 74 -5.70 -1.24 4.51
C PHE A 74 -6.69 -1.62 5.60
N SER A 75 -7.95 -1.85 5.22
CA SER A 75 -8.91 -2.58 6.08
C SER A 75 -8.74 -4.07 5.82
N TYR A 76 -8.65 -4.86 6.90
CA TYR A 76 -8.69 -6.32 6.82
C TYR A 76 -9.94 -6.91 7.48
N ALA A 77 -10.98 -6.10 7.67
CA ALA A 77 -12.34 -6.57 7.97
C ALA A 77 -13.02 -7.12 6.70
N ALA A 78 -12.39 -8.13 6.08
CA ALA A 78 -12.82 -8.75 4.83
C ALA A 78 -12.45 -10.24 4.85
N SER A 79 -12.95 -11.02 3.90
CA SER A 79 -12.57 -12.44 3.78
C SER A 79 -11.10 -12.60 3.38
N ASN A 80 -10.46 -13.70 3.80
CA ASN A 80 -9.07 -14.00 3.43
C ASN A 80 -8.85 -13.96 1.91
N LYS A 81 -9.80 -14.51 1.13
CA LYS A 81 -9.77 -14.49 -0.33
C LYS A 81 -9.78 -13.07 -0.90
N ALA A 82 -10.58 -12.17 -0.32
CA ALA A 82 -10.62 -10.77 -0.75
C ALA A 82 -9.32 -10.04 -0.41
N ILE A 83 -8.74 -10.33 0.77
CA ILE A 83 -7.45 -9.80 1.20
C ILE A 83 -6.34 -10.25 0.23
N GLU A 84 -6.23 -11.55 -0.02
CA GLU A 84 -5.24 -12.12 -0.95
C GLU A 84 -5.36 -11.51 -2.35
N ALA A 85 -6.58 -11.44 -2.90
CA ALA A 85 -6.81 -10.85 -4.21
C ALA A 85 -6.45 -9.35 -4.26
N GLY A 86 -6.79 -8.59 -3.22
CA GLY A 86 -6.47 -7.16 -3.14
C GLY A 86 -4.97 -6.89 -3.06
N VAL A 87 -4.25 -7.64 -2.22
CA VAL A 87 -2.80 -7.51 -2.09
C VAL A 87 -2.09 -7.98 -3.36
N GLN A 88 -2.55 -9.06 -3.99
CA GLN A 88 -2.01 -9.55 -5.26
C GLN A 88 -2.14 -8.50 -6.37
N ARG A 89 -3.32 -7.86 -6.51
CA ARG A 89 -3.52 -6.77 -7.47
C ARG A 89 -2.57 -5.60 -7.23
N MET A 90 -2.31 -5.24 -5.96
CA MET A 90 -1.32 -4.21 -5.63
C MET A 90 0.10 -4.63 -6.04
N ALA A 91 0.48 -5.88 -5.79
CA ALA A 91 1.78 -6.40 -6.18
C ALA A 91 1.98 -6.37 -7.70
N ASP A 92 0.98 -6.80 -8.46
CA ASP A 92 1.01 -6.80 -9.92
C ASP A 92 1.04 -5.38 -10.49
N PHE A 93 0.26 -4.47 -9.91
CA PHE A 93 0.29 -3.04 -10.22
C PHE A 93 1.70 -2.44 -10.05
N ILE A 94 2.36 -2.71 -8.91
CA ILE A 94 3.71 -2.20 -8.65
C ILE A 94 4.71 -2.80 -9.64
N LYS A 95 4.67 -4.11 -9.87
CA LYS A 95 5.56 -4.79 -10.83
C LYS A 95 5.40 -4.22 -12.24
N LYS A 96 4.16 -4.06 -12.70
CA LYS A 96 3.82 -3.52 -14.03
C LYS A 96 4.32 -2.08 -14.21
N ASN A 97 4.18 -1.26 -13.19
CA ASN A 97 4.50 0.17 -13.25
C ASN A 97 5.92 0.52 -12.78
N THR A 98 6.71 -0.46 -12.33
CA THR A 98 8.09 -0.21 -11.88
C THR A 98 8.90 0.34 -13.05
N ARG A 99 9.47 1.55 -12.87
CA ARG A 99 10.35 2.18 -13.85
C ARG A 99 11.56 1.27 -14.09
N LYS A 100 11.85 0.96 -15.36
CA LYS A 100 13.09 0.27 -15.72
C LYS A 100 14.25 1.20 -15.38
N ALA A 101 15.32 0.65 -14.80
CA ALA A 101 16.57 1.38 -14.68
C ALA A 101 17.01 1.83 -16.07
N ALA A 102 17.35 3.11 -16.20
CA ALA A 102 17.98 3.65 -17.40
C ALA A 102 19.36 3.03 -17.58
#